data_AF-A0A4Q7TS71-F1
#
_entry.id   AF-A0A4Q7TS71-F1
#
_cell.length_a   1.000
_cell.length_b   1.000
_cell.length_c   1.000
_cell.angle_alpha   90.00
_cell.angle_beta   90.00
_cell.angle_gamma   90.00
#
_symmetry.space_group_name_H-M   'P 1'
#
loop_
_entity.id
_entity.type
_entity.pdbx_description
1 polymer ?
#
loop_
_entity_poly.entity_id
_entity_poly.type
_entity_poly.pdbx_seq_one_letter_code
_entity_poly.pdbx_strand_id
1 'polypeptide(L)'
;MTRRPFRAAGALAAAALLAALTACAPTVALEPADDANALACAEISVRLPDELLGLERRTTNAQATAAWGNPAAVIYRCGLPPIGATDLPCFTVEGVDWLLDESNAPQFVFLSYGRAPVTEIIVDPDLAGVAGVDVLRALGPAVSVVEATQQCLAATDVLTGGQIAPPSESDEPAEQGDGPTGSSDEPAAPREGDEPADE
;
A
#
# COMPACT_ATOMS: atom_id res chain seq x y z
N MET A 1 -37.61 33.17 48.82
CA MET A 1 -36.69 32.02 48.96
C MET A 1 -36.35 31.46 47.58
N THR A 2 -35.32 31.99 46.92
CA THR A 2 -34.86 31.61 45.58
C THR A 2 -33.81 30.50 45.67
N ARG A 3 -34.24 29.25 45.92
CA ARG A 3 -33.39 28.06 45.85
C ARG A 3 -33.57 27.35 44.51
N ARG A 4 -32.97 27.87 43.43
CA ARG A 4 -33.00 27.22 42.09
C ARG A 4 -31.69 27.15 41.28
N PRO A 5 -30.54 27.79 41.60
CA PRO A 5 -29.36 27.68 40.72
C PRO A 5 -28.54 26.39 40.92
N PHE A 6 -28.52 25.81 42.13
CA PHE A 6 -27.63 24.68 42.45
C PHE A 6 -28.04 23.33 41.81
N ARG A 7 -29.33 23.10 41.53
CA ARG A 7 -29.78 21.85 40.90
C ARG A 7 -29.46 21.78 39.41
N ALA A 8 -29.47 22.91 38.71
CA ALA A 8 -29.11 22.99 37.30
C ALA A 8 -27.59 22.78 37.08
N ALA A 9 -26.76 23.34 37.98
CA ALA A 9 -25.31 23.15 37.93
C ALA A 9 -24.88 21.68 38.13
N GLY A 10 -25.54 20.96 39.05
CA GLY A 10 -25.26 19.54 39.29
C GLY A 10 -25.62 18.64 38.10
N ALA A 11 -26.72 18.93 37.40
CA ALA A 11 -27.15 18.16 36.23
C ALA A 11 -26.21 18.36 35.03
N LEU A 12 -25.74 19.59 34.78
CA LEU A 12 -24.78 19.89 33.72
C LEU A 12 -23.42 19.24 34.00
N ALA A 13 -22.94 19.28 35.25
CA ALA A 13 -21.70 18.62 35.64
C ALA A 13 -21.78 17.09 35.48
N ALA A 14 -22.92 16.48 35.84
CA ALA A 14 -23.14 15.05 35.67
C ALA A 14 -23.22 14.65 34.17
N ALA A 15 -23.89 15.44 33.34
CA ALA A 15 -23.97 15.20 31.90
C ALA A 15 -22.60 15.34 31.22
N ALA A 16 -21.81 16.37 31.59
CA ALA A 16 -20.45 16.54 31.10
C ALA A 16 -19.53 15.39 31.53
N LEU A 17 -19.66 14.91 32.76
CA LEU A 17 -18.90 13.76 33.26
C LEU A 17 -19.30 12.48 32.50
N LEU A 18 -20.59 12.20 32.32
CA LEU A 18 -21.07 11.05 31.56
C LEU A 18 -20.61 11.09 30.10
N ALA A 19 -20.64 12.26 29.45
CA ALA A 19 -20.12 12.44 28.10
C ALA A 19 -18.60 12.23 28.02
N ALA A 20 -17.85 12.65 29.05
CA ALA A 20 -16.42 12.40 29.14
C ALA A 20 -16.08 10.92 29.33
N LEU A 21 -16.92 10.15 30.03
CA LEU A 21 -16.72 8.70 30.20
C LEU A 21 -16.99 7.89 28.92
N THR A 22 -17.83 8.38 28.00
CA THR A 22 -18.12 7.71 26.73
C THR A 22 -17.17 8.09 25.59
N ALA A 23 -16.24 9.01 25.83
CA ALA A 23 -15.33 9.51 24.79
C ALA A 23 -14.14 8.58 24.50
N CYS A 24 -13.90 7.54 25.30
CA CYS A 24 -12.85 6.58 25.05
C CYS A 24 -13.29 5.55 24.01
N ALA A 25 -12.70 5.60 22.80
CA ALA A 25 -12.86 4.53 21.83
C ALA A 25 -12.28 3.22 22.40
N PRO A 26 -12.96 2.05 22.24
CA PRO A 26 -12.45 0.80 22.77
C PRO A 26 -11.16 0.38 22.06
N THR A 27 -10.18 -0.05 22.86
CA THR A 27 -8.92 -0.65 22.40
C THR A 27 -9.19 -1.96 21.70
N VAL A 28 -8.54 -2.20 20.57
CA VAL A 28 -8.56 -3.51 19.88
C VAL A 28 -7.59 -4.43 20.60
N ALA A 29 -8.11 -5.54 21.13
CA ALA A 29 -7.30 -6.57 21.74
C ALA A 29 -6.66 -7.43 20.64
N LEU A 30 -5.33 -7.45 20.59
CA LEU A 30 -4.53 -8.24 19.65
C LEU A 30 -3.43 -8.99 20.42
N GLU A 31 -2.85 -9.99 19.78
CA GLU A 31 -1.68 -10.69 20.28
C GLU A 31 -0.45 -10.25 19.48
N PRO A 32 0.68 -9.91 20.13
CA PRO A 32 1.93 -9.66 19.41
C PRO A 32 2.40 -10.93 18.71
N ALA A 33 3.15 -10.77 17.62
CA ALA A 33 3.89 -11.88 17.02
C ALA A 33 5.18 -12.18 17.81
N ASP A 34 5.78 -13.33 17.56
CA ASP A 34 6.95 -13.83 18.31
C ASP A 34 8.12 -12.83 18.31
N ASP A 35 8.40 -12.21 17.16
CA ASP A 35 9.48 -11.22 16.99
C ASP A 35 8.95 -9.77 16.90
N ALA A 36 7.82 -9.47 17.54
CA ALA A 36 7.20 -8.12 17.50
C ALA A 36 8.11 -6.98 18.03
N ASN A 37 9.13 -7.30 18.81
CA ASN A 37 10.12 -6.34 19.33
C ASN A 37 11.34 -6.13 18.41
N ALA A 38 11.36 -6.74 17.21
CA ALA A 38 12.46 -6.56 16.26
C ALA A 38 12.58 -5.09 15.80
N LEU A 39 13.82 -4.66 15.57
CA LEU A 39 14.12 -3.29 15.11
C LEU A 39 13.37 -2.95 13.80
N ALA A 40 13.32 -3.89 12.86
CA ALA A 40 12.59 -3.76 11.60
C ALA A 40 11.09 -3.48 11.82
N CYS A 41 10.45 -4.13 12.79
CA CYS A 41 9.05 -3.87 13.11
C CYS A 41 8.84 -2.47 13.71
N ALA A 42 9.79 -1.96 14.50
CA ALA A 42 9.75 -0.58 14.99
C ALA A 42 9.88 0.40 13.81
N GLU A 43 10.75 0.14 12.85
CA GLU A 43 10.91 0.97 11.65
C GLU A 43 9.64 1.02 10.80
N ILE A 44 8.95 -0.11 10.61
CA ILE A 44 7.66 -0.12 9.92
C ILE A 44 6.62 0.65 10.74
N SER A 45 6.52 0.36 12.05
CA SER A 45 5.47 0.90 12.93
C SER A 45 5.45 2.42 13.00
N VAL A 46 6.63 3.08 12.99
CA VAL A 46 6.72 4.55 13.01
C VAL A 46 6.35 5.21 11.68
N ARG A 47 6.17 4.43 10.61
CA ARG A 47 5.78 4.88 9.28
C ARG A 47 4.32 4.57 8.95
N LEU A 48 3.62 3.86 9.84
CA LEU A 48 2.19 3.56 9.66
C LEU A 48 1.36 4.84 9.73
N PRO A 49 0.37 5.01 8.86
CA PRO A 49 -0.44 6.22 8.82
C PRO A 49 -1.50 6.22 9.94
N ASP A 50 -1.87 7.41 10.39
CA ASP A 50 -2.98 7.62 11.35
C ASP A 50 -4.36 7.43 10.70
N GLU A 51 -4.44 7.53 9.37
CA GLU A 51 -5.64 7.25 8.59
C GLU A 51 -5.27 6.36 7.39
N LEU A 52 -6.09 5.35 7.12
CA LEU A 52 -5.87 4.40 6.03
C LEU A 52 -7.11 4.33 5.15
N LEU A 53 -7.06 4.97 3.98
CA LEU A 53 -8.17 4.98 3.01
C LEU A 53 -9.51 5.44 3.60
N GLY A 54 -9.49 6.50 4.42
CA GLY A 54 -10.69 6.98 5.13
C GLY A 54 -11.02 6.22 6.43
N LEU A 55 -10.27 5.17 6.77
CA LEU A 55 -10.41 4.44 8.03
C LEU A 55 -9.51 5.05 9.10
N GLU A 56 -10.11 5.52 10.20
CA GLU A 56 -9.36 6.04 11.34
C GLU A 56 -8.60 4.94 12.07
N ARG A 57 -7.36 5.24 12.48
CA ARG A 57 -6.55 4.33 13.30
C ARG A 57 -7.11 4.17 14.71
N ARG A 58 -7.02 2.96 15.23
CA ARG A 58 -7.44 2.58 16.59
C ARG A 58 -6.25 2.29 17.49
N THR A 59 -6.46 2.48 18.78
CA THR A 59 -5.56 1.98 19.82
C THR A 59 -5.58 0.46 19.87
N THR A 60 -4.39 -0.15 19.88
CA THR A 60 -4.18 -1.59 20.12
C THR A 60 -3.42 -1.78 21.43
N ASN A 61 -3.41 -3.00 21.98
CA ASN A 61 -2.72 -3.34 23.24
C ASN A 61 -1.48 -4.23 23.07
N ALA A 62 -1.09 -4.53 21.82
CA ALA A 62 0.05 -5.39 21.50
C ALA A 62 1.16 -4.62 20.76
N GLN A 63 2.41 -5.04 20.96
CA GLN A 63 3.56 -4.47 20.27
C GLN A 63 3.52 -4.77 18.77
N ALA A 64 4.05 -3.85 17.96
CA ALA A 64 4.07 -3.95 16.50
C ALA A 64 2.71 -4.34 15.89
N THR A 65 1.63 -3.76 16.43
CA THR A 65 0.28 -3.90 15.89
C THR A 65 -0.37 -2.54 15.62
N ALA A 66 -1.31 -2.52 14.68
CA ALA A 66 -2.19 -1.40 14.42
C ALA A 66 -3.51 -1.93 13.88
N ALA A 67 -4.58 -1.14 14.02
CA ALA A 67 -5.88 -1.45 13.47
C ALA A 67 -6.55 -0.18 12.95
N TRP A 68 -7.36 -0.29 11.91
CA TRP A 68 -8.12 0.82 11.33
C TRP A 68 -9.59 0.45 11.15
N GLY A 69 -10.49 1.43 11.31
CA GLY A 69 -11.94 1.29 11.15
C GLY A 69 -12.73 1.18 12.46
N ASN A 70 -14.07 1.22 12.40
CA ASN A 70 -14.95 0.97 13.54
C ASN A 70 -16.25 0.27 13.12
N PRO A 71 -16.36 -1.08 13.20
CA PRO A 71 -15.40 -2.04 13.78
C PRO A 71 -14.06 -2.11 13.03
N ALA A 72 -13.03 -2.66 13.66
CA ALA A 72 -11.72 -2.81 13.03
C ALA A 72 -11.84 -3.68 11.76
N ALA A 73 -11.47 -3.11 10.62
CA ALA A 73 -11.60 -3.74 9.31
C ALA A 73 -10.24 -4.06 8.67
N VAL A 74 -9.19 -3.35 9.09
CA VAL A 74 -7.80 -3.64 8.72
C VAL A 74 -6.98 -3.82 9.98
N ILE A 75 -6.19 -4.88 10.06
CA ILE A 75 -5.23 -5.15 11.14
C ILE A 75 -3.85 -5.32 10.55
N TYR A 76 -2.86 -4.69 11.17
CA TYR A 76 -1.44 -4.89 10.92
C TYR A 76 -0.80 -5.60 12.11
N ARG A 77 0.06 -6.57 11.83
CA ARG A 77 0.91 -7.25 12.82
C ARG A 77 2.28 -7.55 12.21
N CYS A 78 3.36 -7.21 12.89
CA CYS A 78 4.74 -7.53 12.45
C CYS A 78 5.46 -8.40 13.46
N GLY A 79 6.37 -9.24 12.98
CA GLY A 79 7.18 -10.13 13.82
C GLY A 79 6.88 -11.61 13.60
N LEU A 80 6.22 -11.96 12.49
CA LEU A 80 5.97 -13.35 12.14
C LEU A 80 7.26 -14.00 11.60
N PRO A 81 7.44 -15.32 11.78
CA PRO A 81 8.62 -16.03 11.28
C PRO A 81 8.71 -15.96 9.75
N PRO A 82 9.94 -15.97 9.18
CA PRO A 82 10.14 -16.00 7.75
C PRO A 82 9.43 -17.19 7.08
N ILE A 83 8.80 -16.92 5.94
CA ILE A 83 8.08 -17.93 5.15
C ILE A 83 9.03 -18.52 4.10
N GLY A 84 9.12 -19.84 4.06
CA GLY A 84 9.84 -20.59 3.04
C GLY A 84 8.98 -20.89 1.82
N ALA A 85 9.22 -22.04 1.18
CA ALA A 85 8.37 -22.51 0.08
C ALA A 85 6.93 -22.71 0.56
N THR A 86 5.97 -22.21 -0.23
CA THR A 86 4.55 -22.16 0.09
C THR A 86 3.71 -22.32 -1.18
N ASP A 87 2.48 -22.81 -1.01
CA ASP A 87 1.48 -22.91 -2.09
C ASP A 87 0.53 -21.70 -2.14
N LEU A 88 0.71 -20.72 -1.25
CA LEU A 88 -0.10 -19.49 -1.26
C LEU A 88 0.17 -18.67 -2.53
N PRO A 89 -0.87 -18.07 -3.16
CA PRO A 89 -0.69 -17.13 -4.25
C PRO A 89 0.27 -16.00 -3.88
N CYS A 90 1.30 -15.80 -4.70
CA CYS A 90 2.32 -14.76 -4.54
C CYS A 90 2.13 -13.67 -5.59
N PHE A 91 2.11 -12.40 -5.19
CA PHE A 91 1.98 -11.27 -6.09
C PHE A 91 2.67 -10.02 -5.54
N THR A 92 3.06 -9.11 -6.44
CA THR A 92 3.76 -7.86 -6.09
C THR A 92 2.79 -6.68 -6.10
N VAL A 93 2.88 -5.83 -5.07
CA VAL A 93 2.20 -4.52 -5.00
C VAL A 93 3.22 -3.48 -4.57
N GLU A 94 3.44 -2.46 -5.40
CA GLU A 94 4.37 -1.35 -5.12
C GLU A 94 5.78 -1.82 -4.68
N GLY A 95 6.32 -2.86 -5.33
CA GLY A 95 7.66 -3.40 -5.02
C GLY A 95 7.75 -4.23 -3.73
N VAL A 96 6.63 -4.52 -3.08
CA VAL A 96 6.54 -5.47 -1.97
C VAL A 96 5.82 -6.71 -2.47
N ASP A 97 6.44 -7.86 -2.24
CA ASP A 97 5.83 -9.16 -2.53
C ASP A 97 4.96 -9.61 -1.37
N TRP A 98 3.80 -10.16 -1.70
CA TRP A 98 2.78 -10.57 -0.75
C TRP A 98 2.30 -11.98 -1.08
N LEU A 99 2.08 -12.77 -0.04
CA LEU A 99 1.33 -14.00 -0.09
C LEU A 99 -0.10 -13.73 0.35
N LEU A 100 -1.08 -14.27 -0.37
CA LEU A 100 -2.49 -14.20 0.00
C LEU A 100 -2.95 -15.51 0.61
N ASP A 101 -3.46 -15.46 1.83
CA ASP A 101 -4.20 -16.55 2.47
C ASP A 101 -5.69 -16.18 2.56
N GLU A 102 -6.51 -16.97 1.86
CA GLU A 102 -7.97 -16.82 1.77
C GLU A 102 -8.72 -17.85 2.63
N SER A 103 -8.02 -18.64 3.46
CA SER A 103 -8.61 -19.71 4.27
C SER A 103 -9.68 -19.23 5.24
N ASN A 104 -9.63 -17.94 5.63
CA ASN A 104 -10.55 -17.29 6.55
C ASN A 104 -11.52 -16.31 5.86
N ALA A 105 -11.73 -16.44 4.54
CA ALA A 105 -12.67 -15.61 3.80
C ALA A 105 -14.04 -15.51 4.52
N PRO A 106 -14.64 -14.30 4.60
CA PRO A 106 -14.32 -13.08 3.84
C PRO A 106 -13.15 -12.26 4.41
N GLN A 107 -12.48 -12.70 5.48
CA GLN A 107 -11.28 -12.04 6.00
C GLN A 107 -10.03 -12.57 5.27
N PHE A 108 -9.36 -11.69 4.54
CA PHE A 108 -8.15 -12.01 3.78
C PHE A 108 -6.89 -11.67 4.57
N VAL A 109 -5.88 -12.54 4.50
CA VAL A 109 -4.60 -12.34 5.18
C VAL A 109 -3.50 -12.19 4.14
N PHE A 110 -2.75 -11.11 4.22
CA PHE A 110 -1.61 -10.81 3.35
C PHE A 110 -0.33 -10.87 4.16
N LEU A 111 0.65 -11.66 3.72
CA LEU A 111 1.93 -11.85 4.40
C LEU A 111 3.04 -11.31 3.51
N SER A 112 3.88 -10.41 4.01
CA SER A 112 5.03 -9.92 3.25
C SER A 112 5.99 -11.06 2.96
N TYR A 113 6.30 -11.29 1.69
CA TYR A 113 7.20 -12.34 1.26
C TYR A 113 8.63 -11.82 1.10
N GLY A 114 9.60 -12.67 1.42
CA GLY A 114 11.02 -12.36 1.29
C GLY A 114 11.56 -11.29 2.25
N ARG A 115 10.75 -10.78 3.18
CA ARG A 115 11.18 -9.80 4.20
C ARG A 115 11.12 -10.44 5.57
N ALA A 116 12.09 -10.11 6.43
CA ALA A 116 12.20 -10.67 7.77
C ALA A 116 12.38 -9.54 8.81
N PRO A 117 11.52 -9.45 9.85
CA PRO A 117 10.36 -10.31 10.11
C PRO A 117 9.22 -10.14 9.11
N VAL A 118 8.31 -11.11 9.06
CA VAL A 118 7.12 -11.04 8.21
C VAL A 118 6.11 -10.08 8.82
N THR A 119 5.55 -9.23 7.96
CA THR A 119 4.40 -8.38 8.22
C THR A 119 3.14 -9.04 7.71
N GLU A 120 2.12 -9.09 8.56
CA GLU A 120 0.78 -9.58 8.27
C GLU A 120 -0.20 -8.41 8.22
N ILE A 121 -0.97 -8.33 7.14
CA ILE A 121 -2.09 -7.42 6.97
C ILE A 121 -3.36 -8.24 6.82
N ILE A 122 -4.30 -8.06 7.73
CA ILE A 122 -5.60 -8.72 7.68
C ILE A 122 -6.63 -7.68 7.23
N VAL A 123 -7.44 -8.02 6.23
CA VAL A 123 -8.46 -7.13 5.68
C VAL A 123 -9.80 -7.85 5.61
N ASP A 124 -10.82 -7.24 6.21
CA ASP A 124 -12.22 -7.56 5.95
C ASP A 124 -12.77 -6.50 4.97
N PRO A 125 -12.88 -6.80 3.66
CA PRO A 125 -13.30 -5.83 2.66
C PRO A 125 -14.78 -5.43 2.81
N ASP A 126 -15.62 -6.29 3.38
CA ASP A 126 -17.03 -5.99 3.62
C ASP A 126 -17.18 -4.92 4.70
N LEU A 127 -16.30 -4.93 5.70
CA LEU A 127 -16.21 -3.88 6.73
C LEU A 127 -15.43 -2.65 6.27
N ALA A 128 -14.37 -2.84 5.49
CA ALA A 128 -13.46 -1.76 5.10
C ALA A 128 -14.04 -0.89 3.96
N GLY A 129 -14.88 -1.46 3.09
CA GLY A 129 -15.39 -0.77 1.90
C GLY A 129 -14.32 -0.48 0.85
N VAL A 130 -13.16 -1.12 0.95
CA VAL A 130 -11.99 -0.95 0.07
C VAL A 130 -11.37 -2.31 -0.26
N ALA A 131 -10.70 -2.41 -1.40
CA ALA A 131 -10.05 -3.65 -1.81
C ALA A 131 -8.73 -3.86 -1.04
N GLY A 132 -8.39 -5.12 -0.75
CA GLY A 132 -7.14 -5.46 -0.06
C GLY A 132 -5.90 -4.91 -0.77
N VAL A 133 -5.87 -4.91 -2.11
CA VAL A 133 -4.75 -4.35 -2.90
C VAL A 133 -4.54 -2.85 -2.67
N ASP A 134 -5.59 -2.08 -2.39
CA ASP A 134 -5.48 -0.65 -2.09
C ASP A 134 -4.89 -0.44 -0.70
N VAL A 135 -5.26 -1.29 0.27
CA VAL A 135 -4.65 -1.33 1.60
C VAL A 135 -3.16 -1.64 1.49
N LEU A 136 -2.78 -2.65 0.69
CA LEU A 136 -1.37 -3.00 0.47
C LEU A 136 -0.58 -1.87 -0.18
N ARG A 137 -1.16 -1.17 -1.17
CA ARG A 137 -0.55 0.01 -1.79
C ARG A 137 -0.31 1.13 -0.77
N ALA A 138 -1.29 1.40 0.10
CA ALA A 138 -1.18 2.45 1.10
C ALA A 138 -0.16 2.12 2.21
N LEU A 139 -0.01 0.84 2.57
CA LEU A 139 0.95 0.40 3.59
C LEU A 139 2.33 0.01 3.02
N GLY A 140 2.43 -0.19 1.71
CA GLY A 140 3.64 -0.58 1.00
C GLY A 140 4.87 0.26 1.34
N PRO A 141 4.79 1.61 1.33
CA PRO A 141 5.92 2.47 1.71
C PRO A 141 6.45 2.26 3.14
N ALA A 142 5.60 1.83 4.08
CA ALA A 142 6.04 1.52 5.44
C ALA A 142 6.75 0.16 5.50
N VAL A 143 6.27 -0.82 4.73
CA VAL A 143 6.79 -2.20 4.72
C VAL A 143 8.07 -2.32 3.87
N SER A 144 8.20 -1.52 2.82
CA SER A 144 9.31 -1.60 1.87
C SER A 144 10.68 -1.24 2.46
N VAL A 145 10.72 -0.64 3.65
CA VAL A 145 11.96 -0.27 4.37
C VAL A 145 12.76 -1.48 4.83
N VAL A 146 12.13 -2.64 4.99
CA VAL A 146 12.80 -3.89 5.39
C VAL A 146 13.24 -4.61 4.13
N GLU A 147 14.53 -4.64 3.79
CA GLU A 147 15.03 -5.19 2.53
C GLU A 147 14.48 -6.60 2.19
N ALA A 148 14.22 -6.81 0.89
CA ALA A 148 13.77 -8.10 0.38
C ALA A 148 14.96 -9.03 0.11
N THR A 149 14.81 -10.29 0.53
CA THR A 149 15.78 -11.39 0.39
C THR A 149 15.26 -12.52 -0.51
N GLN A 150 13.96 -12.52 -0.80
CA GLN A 150 13.28 -13.40 -1.74
C GLN A 150 12.22 -12.60 -2.49
N GLN A 151 11.74 -13.12 -3.61
CA GLN A 151 10.70 -12.46 -4.41
C GLN A 151 9.71 -13.47 -4.98
N CYS A 152 8.52 -12.99 -5.37
CA CYS A 152 7.61 -13.77 -6.18
C CYS A 152 8.25 -14.08 -7.54
N LEU A 153 8.09 -15.31 -8.03
CA LEU A 153 8.64 -15.74 -9.32
C LEU A 153 7.52 -16.13 -10.28
N ALA A 154 7.57 -15.61 -11.49
CA ALA A 154 6.87 -16.13 -12.65
C ALA A 154 7.72 -17.16 -13.39
N ALA A 155 7.09 -18.00 -14.20
CA ALA A 155 7.79 -19.00 -15.02
C ALA A 155 8.84 -18.35 -15.95
N THR A 156 8.59 -17.14 -16.42
CA THR A 156 9.49 -16.36 -17.27
C THR A 156 10.78 -15.96 -16.56
N ASP A 157 10.72 -15.69 -15.25
CA ASP A 157 11.88 -15.27 -14.47
C ASP A 157 12.90 -16.41 -14.35
N VAL A 158 12.41 -17.63 -14.21
CA VAL A 158 13.27 -18.83 -14.14
C VAL A 158 13.81 -19.20 -15.52
N LEU A 159 12.98 -19.12 -16.56
CA LEU A 159 13.33 -19.63 -17.88
C LEU A 159 14.15 -18.64 -18.73
N THR A 160 14.18 -17.35 -18.35
CA THR A 160 14.92 -16.30 -19.09
C THR A 160 16.11 -15.75 -18.30
N GLY A 161 16.41 -16.29 -17.11
CA GLY A 161 17.57 -15.88 -16.30
C GLY A 161 17.36 -14.60 -15.49
N GLY A 162 16.17 -14.42 -14.91
CA GLY A 162 15.80 -13.26 -14.09
C GLY A 162 16.69 -13.07 -12.86
N GLN A 163 17.02 -11.81 -12.57
CA GLN A 163 17.84 -11.39 -11.43
C GLN A 163 16.90 -11.04 -10.26
N ILE A 164 17.30 -11.35 -9.02
CA ILE A 164 16.68 -10.81 -7.81
C ILE A 164 17.32 -9.44 -7.56
N ALA A 165 16.83 -8.38 -8.21
CA ALA A 165 17.25 -7.01 -7.94
C ALA A 165 16.04 -6.07 -8.07
N PRO A 166 15.93 -5.03 -7.23
CA PRO A 166 14.87 -4.03 -7.39
C PRO A 166 14.95 -3.39 -8.78
N PRO A 167 13.83 -2.97 -9.38
CA PRO A 167 13.83 -2.36 -10.69
C PRO A 167 14.65 -1.06 -10.64
N SER A 168 15.88 -1.10 -11.14
CA SER A 168 16.62 0.10 -11.48
C SER A 168 15.88 0.80 -12.62
N GLU A 169 15.76 2.12 -12.54
CA GLU A 169 15.11 3.07 -13.48
C GLU A 169 15.59 3.00 -14.96
N SER A 170 16.29 1.94 -15.37
CA SER A 170 16.97 1.82 -16.67
C SER A 170 16.11 1.24 -17.80
N ASP A 171 14.87 0.81 -17.54
CA ASP A 171 13.96 0.33 -18.59
C ASP A 171 13.21 1.50 -19.26
N GLU A 172 13.97 2.45 -19.82
CA GLU A 172 13.46 3.29 -20.90
C GLU A 172 13.38 2.42 -22.17
N PRO A 173 12.21 2.30 -22.83
CA PRO A 173 12.13 1.60 -24.11
C PRO A 173 12.93 2.39 -25.14
N ALA A 174 13.88 1.74 -25.79
CA ALA A 174 14.63 2.31 -26.90
C ALA A 174 13.65 2.92 -27.93
N GLU A 175 13.74 4.24 -28.13
CA GLU A 175 13.15 4.92 -29.27
C GLU A 175 13.64 4.21 -30.55
N GLN A 176 12.70 3.63 -31.29
CA GLN A 176 12.95 3.13 -32.64
C GLN A 176 13.25 4.33 -33.52
N GLY A 177 14.54 4.54 -33.79
CA GLY A 177 15.01 5.53 -34.75
C GLY A 177 14.52 5.20 -36.15
N ASP A 178 13.49 5.93 -36.60
CA ASP A 178 13.05 5.97 -37.98
C ASP A 178 14.07 6.81 -38.78
N GLY A 179 14.95 6.14 -39.52
CA GLY A 179 15.88 6.77 -40.45
C GLY A 179 15.16 7.19 -41.74
N PRO A 180 15.56 8.30 -42.39
CA PRO A 180 14.79 8.85 -43.49
C PRO A 180 15.00 8.03 -44.77
N THR A 181 13.92 7.46 -45.32
CA THR A 181 13.91 7.00 -46.71
C THR A 181 13.51 8.18 -47.59
N GLY A 182 14.51 8.78 -48.21
CA GLY A 182 14.31 9.74 -49.28
C GLY A 182 13.69 9.06 -50.50
N SER A 183 12.60 9.62 -50.98
CA SER A 183 12.12 9.42 -52.35
C SER A 183 11.69 10.78 -52.86
N SER A 184 12.58 11.42 -53.61
CA SER A 184 12.34 12.72 -54.22
C SER A 184 11.33 12.63 -55.35
N ASP A 185 10.36 13.53 -55.28
CA ASP A 185 9.46 14.01 -56.32
C ASP A 185 10.13 14.24 -57.68
N GLU A 186 9.44 13.84 -58.74
CA GLU A 186 9.46 14.55 -60.03
C GLU A 186 8.05 14.51 -60.63
N PRO A 187 7.50 15.66 -61.06
CA PRO A 187 7.39 15.86 -62.50
C PRO A 187 7.79 17.28 -62.96
N ALA A 188 8.56 17.31 -64.04
CA ALA A 188 8.94 18.51 -64.77
C ALA A 188 7.76 19.08 -65.59
N ALA A 189 7.46 20.36 -65.38
CA ALA A 189 6.67 21.19 -66.30
C ALA A 189 7.61 22.10 -67.10
N PRO A 190 7.46 22.23 -68.43
CA PRO A 190 8.29 23.12 -69.23
C PRO A 190 7.84 24.58 -69.08
N ARG A 191 8.80 25.49 -68.86
CA ARG A 191 8.60 26.93 -68.97
C ARG A 191 8.92 27.39 -70.40
N GLU A 192 7.95 28.07 -70.97
CA GLU A 192 8.01 28.72 -72.28
C GLU A 192 8.95 29.94 -72.28
N GLY A 193 9.38 30.31 -73.49
CA GLY A 193 10.51 31.16 -73.81
C GLY A 193 10.47 32.58 -73.25
N ASP A 194 11.67 33.05 -72.92
CA ASP A 194 12.02 34.46 -72.85
C ASP A 194 12.60 34.82 -74.23
N GLU A 195 11.89 35.66 -74.97
CA GLU A 195 12.37 36.29 -76.21
C GLU A 195 12.78 37.72 -75.86
N PRO A 196 13.98 38.19 -76.27
CA PRO A 196 14.44 39.54 -75.96
C PRO A 196 14.14 40.50 -77.13
N ALA A 197 13.99 41.79 -76.81
CA ALA A 197 14.59 42.95 -77.52
C ALA A 197 13.67 44.20 -77.59
N ASP A 198 14.33 45.33 -77.29
CA ASP A 198 14.23 46.66 -77.90
C ASP A 198 13.02 47.61 -77.67
N GLU A 199 13.44 48.85 -77.37
CA GLU A 199 12.82 50.20 -77.43
C GLU A 199 11.68 50.63 -76.49
#